data_AF-A0A3D4YDV7-F1
#
_entry.id   AF-A0A3D4YDV7-F1
#
_cell.length_a   1.000
_cell.length_b   1.000
_cell.length_c   1.000
_cell.angle_alpha   90.00
_cell.angle_beta   90.00
_cell.angle_gamma   90.00
#
_symmetry.space_group_name_H-M   'P 1'
#
loop_
_entity.id
_entity.type
_entity.pdbx_description
1 polymer ?
#
loop_
_entity_poly.entity_id
_entity_poly.type
_entity_poly.pdbx_seq_one_letter_code
_entity_poly.pdbx_strand_id
1 'polypeptide(L)' 'MEVEMDMVTLANRLLAGPYWKDKKQGIVVIYKDGTKDWFDPVSETKIEDDNLTITIENGNEYSINLENIQFVSFYDV' A
#
# COMPACT_ATOMS: atom_id res chain seq x y z
N MET A 1 19.49 -1.76 12.32
CA MET A 1 19.25 -3.11 11.82
C MET A 1 18.04 -2.98 10.90
N GLU A 2 18.27 -2.91 9.60
CA GLU A 2 17.20 -2.79 8.61
C GLU A 2 16.68 -4.19 8.33
N VAL A 3 15.40 -4.42 8.60
CA VAL A 3 14.74 -5.69 8.32
C VAL A 3 14.25 -5.60 6.88
N GLU A 4 14.91 -6.35 6.00
CA GLU A 4 14.42 -6.61 4.65
C GLU A 4 13.08 -7.34 4.79
N MET A 5 11.98 -6.63 4.56
CA MET A 5 10.64 -7.20 4.69
C MET A 5 10.31 -7.91 3.38
N ASP A 6 10.24 -9.24 3.44
CA ASP A 6 9.80 -10.09 2.34
C ASP A 6 8.40 -9.67 1.84
N MET A 7 8.21 -9.67 0.52
CA MET A 7 6.98 -9.32 -0.19
C MET A 7 5.75 -10.08 0.30
N VAL A 8 5.92 -11.32 0.78
CA VAL A 8 4.85 -12.11 1.42
C VAL A 8 4.40 -11.46 2.72
N THR A 9 5.29 -10.83 3.47
CA THR A 9 4.96 -10.08 4.70
C THR A 9 4.27 -8.76 4.37
N LEU A 10 4.67 -8.07 3.29
CA LEU A 10 3.99 -6.87 2.81
C LEU A 10 2.57 -7.20 2.35
N ALA A 11 2.42 -8.24 1.53
CA ALA A 11 1.13 -8.73 1.07
C ALA A 11 0.25 -9.16 2.23
N ASN A 12 0.79 -9.93 3.19
CA ASN A 12 0.05 -10.27 4.41
C ASN A 12 -0.32 -9.04 5.21
N ARG A 13 0.50 -7.99 5.34
CA ARG A 13 0.10 -6.77 6.06
C ARG A 13 -0.99 -5.97 5.37
N LEU A 14 -0.92 -5.83 4.04
CA LEU A 14 -1.93 -5.14 3.25
C LEU A 14 -3.26 -5.93 3.22
N LEU A 15 -3.18 -7.26 3.16
CA LEU A 15 -4.33 -8.15 2.99
C LEU A 15 -4.88 -8.73 4.32
N ALA A 16 -4.13 -8.70 5.43
CA ALA A 16 -4.55 -9.29 6.73
C ALA A 16 -5.60 -8.48 7.49
N GLY A 17 -6.21 -7.48 6.87
CA GLY A 17 -7.62 -7.28 7.14
C GLY A 17 -8.14 -5.88 6.87
N PRO A 18 -9.47 -5.76 6.71
CA PRO A 18 -10.17 -4.52 6.39
C PRO A 18 -10.12 -3.44 7.49
N TYR A 19 -9.28 -3.57 8.52
CA TYR A 19 -9.21 -2.67 9.68
C TYR A 19 -8.92 -1.20 9.33
N TRP A 20 -8.39 -0.93 8.14
CA TRP A 20 -8.10 0.41 7.62
C TRP A 20 -9.29 1.02 6.87
N LYS A 21 -10.21 0.19 6.31
CA LYS A 21 -11.42 0.67 5.62
C LYS A 21 -12.37 1.40 6.58
N ASP A 22 -12.54 0.89 7.80
CA ASP A 22 -13.41 1.51 8.81
C ASP A 22 -12.81 2.77 9.44
N LYS A 23 -11.51 3.02 9.22
CA LYS A 23 -10.75 4.10 9.87
C LYS A 23 -10.46 5.30 8.97
N LYS A 24 -10.95 5.31 7.73
CA LYS A 24 -10.62 6.35 6.72
C LYS A 24 -9.11 6.58 6.61
N GLN A 25 -8.31 5.51 6.60
CA GLN A 25 -6.86 5.65 6.53
C GLN A 25 -6.39 5.86 5.09
N GLY A 26 -5.35 6.68 4.94
CA GLY A 26 -4.61 6.81 3.70
C GLY A 26 -3.40 5.86 3.66
N ILE A 27 -2.81 5.69 2.48
CA ILE A 27 -1.61 4.86 2.27
C ILE A 27 -0.43 5.74 1.89
N VAL A 28 0.74 5.43 2.45
CA VAL A 28 2.03 5.96 2.00
C VAL A 28 2.84 4.84 1.39
N VAL A 29 3.26 5.01 0.14
CA VAL A 29 4.19 4.11 -0.54
C VAL A 29 5.54 4.79 -0.61
N ILE A 30 6.58 4.10 -0.12
CA ILE A 30 7.97 4.54 -0.20
C ILE A 30 8.68 3.63 -1.20
N TYR A 31 9.25 4.24 -2.23
CA TYR A 31 9.96 3.54 -3.31
C TYR A 31 11.44 3.35 -2.98
N LYS A 32 12.08 2.39 -3.63
CA LYS A 32 13.50 2.07 -3.46
C LYS A 32 14.44 3.22 -3.85
N ASP A 33 13.99 4.14 -4.69
CA ASP A 33 14.73 5.36 -5.03
C ASP A 33 14.57 6.48 -3.98
N GLY A 34 13.81 6.23 -2.91
CA GLY A 34 13.54 7.15 -1.82
C GLY A 34 12.36 8.09 -2.05
N THR A 35 11.71 8.04 -3.23
CA THR A 35 10.48 8.81 -3.50
C THR A 35 9.31 8.27 -2.69
N LYS A 36 8.25 9.09 -2.54
CA LYS A 36 7.08 8.76 -1.75
C LYS A 36 5.80 9.22 -2.43
N ASP A 37 4.81 8.34 -2.48
CA ASP A 37 3.44 8.67 -2.87
C ASP A 37 2.48 8.55 -1.70
N TRP A 38 1.48 9.42 -1.71
CA TRP A 38 0.43 9.52 -0.70
C TRP A 38 -0.91 9.32 -1.38
N PHE A 39 -1.69 8.38 -0.86
CA PHE A 39 -3.02 8.08 -1.33
C PHE A 39 -4.03 8.48 -0.25
N ASP A 40 -5.00 9.31 -0.66
CA ASP A 40 -6.22 9.67 0.07
C ASP A 40 -6.98 8.43 0.58
N PRO A 41 -8.06 8.59 1.38
CA PRO A 41 -8.76 7.45 1.98
C PRO A 41 -8.98 6.32 0.99
N VAL A 42 -8.46 5.15 1.34
CA VAL A 42 -8.37 4.01 0.43
C VAL A 42 -9.60 3.14 0.62
N SER A 43 -10.32 2.86 -0.46
CA SER A 43 -11.47 1.96 -0.45
C SER A 43 -11.06 0.49 -0.57
N GLU A 44 -9.98 0.21 -1.31
CA GLU A 44 -9.48 -1.15 -1.53
C GLU A 44 -7.99 -1.17 -1.91
N THR A 45 -7.32 -2.29 -1.61
CA THR A 45 -6.02 -2.65 -2.19
C THR A 45 -6.06 -4.09 -2.64
N LYS A 46 -5.43 -4.37 -3.77
CA LYS A 46 -5.28 -5.71 -4.34
C LYS A 46 -3.84 -5.92 -4.74
N ILE A 47 -3.37 -7.15 -4.62
CA ILE A 47 -2.09 -7.57 -5.19
C ILE A 47 -2.39 -8.61 -6.26
N GLU A 48 -2.01 -8.29 -7.49
CA GLU A 48 -2.19 -9.16 -8.66
C GLU A 48 -0.87 -9.19 -9.41
N ASP A 49 -0.38 -10.42 -9.66
CA ASP A 49 0.96 -10.67 -10.22
C ASP A 49 2.04 -9.89 -9.44
N ASP A 50 2.74 -8.97 -10.13
CA ASP A 50 3.82 -8.14 -9.59
C ASP A 50 3.37 -6.69 -9.28
N ASN A 51 2.07 -6.43 -9.17
CA ASN A 51 1.54 -5.08 -8.94
C ASN A 51 0.67 -4.98 -7.68
N LEU A 52 0.84 -3.88 -6.97
CA LEU A 52 -0.09 -3.39 -5.95
C LEU A 52 -1.06 -2.41 -6.61
N THR A 53 -2.35 -2.75 -6.62
CA THR A 53 -3.43 -1.85 -7.02
C THR A 53 -4.04 -1.21 -5.78
N ILE A 54 -4.12 0.11 -5.77
CA ILE A 54 -4.72 0.93 -4.71
C ILE A 54 -5.93 1.65 -5.30
N THR A 55 -7.12 1.39 -4.76
CA THR A 55 -8.36 2.07 -5.12
C THR A 55 -8.70 3.06 -4.02
N ILE A 56 -8.75 4.36 -4.35
CA ILE A 56 -9.14 5.39 -3.39
C ILE A 56 -10.68 5.54 -3.33
N GLU A 57 -11.20 6.27 -2.33
CA GLU A 57 -12.66 6.39 -2.09
C GLU A 57 -13.47 6.94 -3.28
N ASN A 58 -12.84 7.74 -4.17
CA ASN A 58 -13.51 8.27 -5.36
C ASN A 58 -13.57 7.27 -6.54
N GLY A 59 -13.03 6.06 -6.37
CA GLY A 59 -13.00 5.00 -7.38
C GLY A 59 -11.80 5.04 -8.32
N ASN A 60 -10.89 6.01 -8.19
CA ASN A 60 -9.65 6.01 -8.97
C ASN A 60 -8.73 4.88 -8.50
N GLU A 61 -8.07 4.24 -9.46
CA GLU A 61 -7.14 3.14 -9.23
C GLU A 61 -5.71 3.55 -9.60
N TYR A 62 -4.76 3.14 -8.76
CA TYR A 62 -3.33 3.33 -8.95
C TYR A 62 -2.65 1.98 -8.92
N SER A 63 -1.91 1.64 -9.96
CA SER A 63 -1.15 0.39 -10.04
C SER A 63 0.33 0.68 -9.90
N ILE A 64 0.97 -0.02 -8.96
CA ILE A 64 2.37 0.19 -8.60
C ILE A 64 3.10 -1.13 -8.69
N ASN A 65 4.19 -1.17 -9.46
CA ASN A 65 5.04 -2.35 -9.54
C ASN A 65 5.72 -2.60 -8.19
N LEU A 66 5.56 -3.81 -7.68
CA LEU A 66 6.06 -4.25 -6.37
C LEU A 66 7.59 -4.22 -6.27
N GLU A 67 8.32 -4.44 -7.37
CA GLU A 67 9.78 -4.40 -7.38
C GLU A 67 10.32 -3.00 -7.07
N ASN A 68 9.53 -1.95 -7.28
CA ASN A 68 9.92 -0.58 -7.02
C ASN A 68 9.63 -0.15 -5.58
N ILE A 69 8.84 -0.91 -4.82
CA ILE A 69 8.43 -0.55 -3.46
C ILE A 69 9.51 -1.00 -2.47
N GLN A 70 9.88 -0.10 -1.56
CA GLN A 70 10.71 -0.41 -0.41
C GLN A 70 9.84 -0.68 0.83
N PHE A 71 8.81 0.15 1.06
CA PHE A 71 7.96 0.07 2.24
C PHE A 71 6.57 0.66 2.00
N VAL A 72 5.55 0.14 2.71
CA VAL A 72 4.20 0.71 2.73
C VAL A 72 3.76 0.96 4.17
N SER A 73 3.14 2.11 4.40
CA SER A 73 2.59 2.53 5.69
C SER A 73 1.17 3.04 5.56
N PHE A 74 0.47 3.13 6.69
CA PHE A 74 -0.87 3.70 6.80
C PHE A 74 -0.84 4.90 7.74
N TYR A 75 -1.66 5.91 7.46
CA TYR A 75 -1.84 7.08 8.34
C TYR A 75 -3.32 7.33 8.59
N ASP A 76 -3.63 7.84 9.78
CA ASP A 76 -4.97 8.31 10.12
C ASP A 76 -5.24 9.66 9.44
N VAL A 77 -6.43 9.84 8.86
CA VAL A 77 -6.89 11.06 8.18
C VAL A 77 -7.79 11.89 9.09
#